data_AF-A0A0W8D6V3-F1
#
_entry.id   AF-A0A0W8D6V3-F1
#
_cell.length_a   1.000
_cell.length_b   1.000
_cell.length_c   1.000
_cell.angle_alpha   90.00
_cell.angle_beta   90.00
_cell.angle_gamma   90.00
#
_symmetry.space_group_name_H-M   'P 1'
#
loop_
_entity.id
_entity.type
_entity.pdbx_description
1 polymer ?
#
loop_
_entity_poly.entity_id
_entity_poly.type
_entity_poly.pdbx_seq_one_letter_code
_entity_poly.pdbx_strand_id
1 'polypeptide(L)'
;MMADVGHAMKSFPLHLAWSELVAEEFYRQGDTERQFGLAISPLCDHDTGVERFEKNQIGFLEFVVLPLYNAARDVLPLTGFDEVITNVRQNAATWEKRAQAKNDMMSNAPALLAIPATVAEAVETGDESEAYTEIVVDVENDSKRKQVESSASDKEP
;
A
#
# COMPACT_ATOMS: atom_id res chain seq x y z
N MET A 1 8.88 28.22 0.98
CA MET A 1 8.10 27.19 1.68
C MET A 1 7.12 26.48 0.75
N MET A 2 6.14 27.16 0.14
CA MET A 2 5.19 26.49 -0.79
C MET A 2 5.85 25.72 -1.94
N ALA A 3 6.94 26.26 -2.52
CA ALA A 3 7.70 25.58 -3.56
C ALA A 3 8.39 24.27 -3.09
N ASP A 4 8.71 24.17 -1.80
CA ASP A 4 9.41 23.01 -1.21
C ASP A 4 8.51 21.78 -1.18
N VAL A 5 7.23 21.99 -0.86
CA VAL A 5 6.18 20.95 -0.89
C VAL A 5 5.41 20.95 -2.21
N GLY A 6 5.99 21.51 -3.27
CA GLY A 6 5.31 21.75 -4.54
C GLY A 6 4.88 20.48 -5.28
N HIS A 7 5.51 19.32 -5.00
CA HIS A 7 5.13 18.03 -5.57
C HIS A 7 3.70 17.62 -5.19
N ALA A 8 3.18 18.06 -4.03
CA ALA A 8 1.83 17.79 -3.56
C ALA A 8 0.74 18.34 -4.49
N MET A 9 1.07 19.35 -5.28
CA MET A 9 0.17 20.06 -6.17
C MET A 9 0.25 19.56 -7.62
N LYS A 10 1.09 18.56 -7.89
CA LYS A 10 1.26 18.00 -9.24
C LYS A 10 0.20 16.93 -9.50
N SER A 11 0.09 16.50 -10.76
CA SER A 11 -0.73 15.34 -11.11
C SER A 11 -0.31 14.13 -10.28
N PHE A 12 -1.27 13.26 -9.95
CA PHE A 12 -1.03 12.12 -9.08
C PHE A 12 0.20 11.27 -9.47
N PRO A 13 0.48 10.96 -10.75
CA PRO A 13 1.67 10.19 -11.11
C PRO A 13 2.99 10.87 -10.71
N LEU A 14 3.07 12.20 -10.87
CA LEU A 14 4.26 12.94 -10.49
C LEU A 14 4.34 13.08 -8.97
N HIS A 15 3.22 13.35 -8.31
CA HIS A 15 3.15 13.40 -6.85
C HIS A 15 3.60 12.07 -6.23
N LEU A 16 3.10 10.95 -6.75
CA LEU A 16 3.45 9.58 -6.34
C LEU A 16 4.96 9.34 -6.43
N ALA A 17 5.56 9.60 -7.59
CA ALA A 17 6.99 9.37 -7.79
C ALA A 17 7.85 10.15 -6.78
N TRP A 18 7.53 11.43 -6.54
CA TRP A 18 8.23 12.22 -5.53
C TRP A 18 7.98 11.75 -4.09
N SER A 19 6.75 11.35 -3.78
CA SER A 19 6.41 10.81 -2.46
C SER A 19 7.14 9.50 -2.15
N GLU A 20 7.33 8.64 -3.16
CA GLU A 20 8.10 7.40 -3.03
C GLU A 20 9.59 7.70 -2.77
N LEU A 21 10.18 8.64 -3.52
CA LEU A 21 11.58 9.05 -3.31
C LEU A 21 11.84 9.65 -1.92
N VAL A 22 10.93 10.50 -1.43
CA VAL A 22 11.05 11.09 -0.08
C VAL A 22 10.90 10.01 0.99
N ALA A 23 9.99 9.06 0.82
CA ALA A 23 9.83 7.96 1.75
C ALA A 23 11.06 7.03 1.77
N GLU A 24 11.63 6.73 0.60
CA GLU A 24 12.87 5.96 0.49
C GLU A 24 14.01 6.65 1.26
N GLU A 25 14.13 7.97 1.16
CA GLU A 25 15.13 8.73 1.93
C GLU A 25 14.91 8.59 3.44
N PHE A 26 13.67 8.73 3.92
CA PHE A 26 13.35 8.55 5.35
C PHE A 26 13.64 7.13 5.83
N TYR A 27 13.31 6.11 5.04
CA TYR A 27 13.56 4.73 5.44
C TYR A 27 15.05 4.44 5.52
N ARG A 28 15.84 4.93 4.55
CA ARG A 28 17.30 4.81 4.57
C ARG A 28 17.91 5.50 5.80
N GLN A 29 17.33 6.62 6.25
CA GLN A 29 17.72 7.26 7.49
C GLN A 29 17.43 6.35 8.69
N GLY A 30 16.23 5.77 8.80
CA GLY A 30 15.89 4.90 9.92
C GLY A 30 16.72 3.62 9.96
N ASP A 31 17.07 3.06 8.81
CA ASP A 31 18.00 1.92 8.73
C ASP A 31 19.38 2.30 9.25
N THR A 32 19.85 3.50 8.92
CA THR A 32 21.12 4.03 9.43
C THR A 32 21.05 4.23 10.94
N GLU A 33 19.96 4.83 11.46
CA GLU A 33 19.72 5.01 12.89
C GLU A 33 19.72 3.67 13.63
N ARG A 34 19.04 2.66 13.08
CA ARG A 34 19.01 1.29 13.61
C ARG A 34 20.40 0.66 13.66
N GLN A 35 21.20 0.82 12.60
CA GLN A 35 22.58 0.29 12.53
C GLN A 35 23.48 0.89 13.62
N PHE A 36 23.29 2.16 13.95
CA PHE A 36 24.05 2.84 15.02
C PHE A 36 23.42 2.69 16.41
N GLY A 37 22.34 1.92 16.56
CA GLY A 37 21.64 1.75 17.84
C GLY A 37 20.98 3.03 18.35
N LEU A 38 20.64 3.96 17.44
CA LEU A 38 19.91 5.18 17.75
C LEU A 38 18.40 4.91 17.78
N ALA A 39 17.67 5.77 18.49
CA ALA A 39 16.22 5.79 18.37
C ALA A 39 15.85 6.20 16.94
N ILE A 40 14.97 5.41 16.30
CA ILE A 40 14.53 5.67 14.93
C ILE A 40 13.63 6.91 14.92
N SER A 41 13.93 7.84 14.04
CA SER A 41 13.19 9.08 13.87
C SER A 41 11.76 8.79 13.41
N PRO A 42 10.79 9.65 13.76
CA PRO A 42 9.42 9.52 13.26
C PRO A 42 9.38 9.40 11.74
N LEU A 43 8.50 8.52 11.23
CA LEU A 43 8.33 8.20 9.80
C LEU A 43 9.51 7.49 9.13
N CYS A 44 10.64 7.32 9.82
CA CYS A 44 11.86 6.74 9.25
C CYS A 44 11.94 5.21 9.44
N ASP A 45 11.06 4.60 10.25
CA ASP A 45 11.04 3.15 10.40
C ASP A 45 10.49 2.48 9.13
N HIS A 46 11.39 1.84 8.36
CA HIS A 46 11.08 1.19 7.09
C HIS A 46 9.90 0.22 7.18
N ASP A 47 9.88 -0.66 8.20
CA ASP A 47 8.89 -1.74 8.29
C ASP A 47 7.48 -1.18 8.47
N THR A 48 7.32 -0.24 9.43
CA THR A 48 6.03 0.41 9.68
C THR A 48 5.69 1.45 8.60
N GLY A 49 6.71 2.03 7.98
CA GLY A 49 6.58 3.03 6.92
C GLY A 49 5.94 2.45 5.66
N VAL A 50 6.39 1.29 5.20
CA VAL A 50 5.82 0.60 4.03
C VAL A 50 4.36 0.22 4.26
N GLU A 51 3.98 -0.21 5.46
CA GLU A 51 2.59 -0.50 5.81
C GLU A 51 1.73 0.77 5.78
N ARG A 52 2.24 1.87 6.32
CA ARG A 52 1.49 3.11 6.55
C ARG A 52 1.66 4.16 5.46
N PHE A 53 2.39 3.85 4.39
CA PHE A 53 2.78 4.82 3.37
C PHE A 53 1.60 5.66 2.86
N GLU A 54 0.50 5.03 2.46
CA GLU A 54 -0.69 5.74 1.97
C GLU A 54 -1.30 6.66 3.03
N LYS A 55 -1.41 6.19 4.28
CA LYS A 55 -1.93 6.98 5.41
C LYS A 55 -1.03 8.17 5.74
N ASN A 56 0.29 7.98 5.66
CA ASN A 56 1.26 9.05 5.88
C ASN A 56 1.12 10.14 4.80
N GLN A 57 0.92 9.76 3.52
CA GLN A 57 0.68 10.74 2.45
C GLN A 57 -0.64 11.49 2.65
N ILE A 58 -1.73 10.82 3.05
CA ILE A 58 -3.00 11.48 3.38
C ILE A 58 -2.80 12.50 4.50
N GLY A 59 -2.17 12.08 5.61
CA GLY A 59 -1.90 12.96 6.73
C GLY A 59 -1.04 14.18 6.36
N PHE A 60 -0.01 13.98 5.52
CA PHE A 60 0.81 15.09 5.01
C PHE A 60 -0.03 16.09 4.20
N LEU A 61 -0.88 15.60 3.29
CA LEU A 61 -1.72 16.48 2.49
C LEU A 61 -2.76 17.23 3.33
N GLU A 62 -3.40 16.55 4.29
CA GLU A 62 -4.48 17.10 5.10
C GLU A 62 -4.01 18.03 6.21
N PHE A 63 -2.91 17.70 6.88
CA PHE A 63 -2.46 18.43 8.07
C PHE A 63 -1.32 19.41 7.81
N VAL A 64 -0.62 19.30 6.67
CA VAL A 64 0.48 20.21 6.32
C VAL A 64 0.15 21.02 5.07
N VAL A 65 -0.13 20.35 3.96
CA VAL A 65 -0.25 21.01 2.65
C VAL A 65 -1.53 21.83 2.54
N LEU A 66 -2.69 21.25 2.83
CA LEU A 66 -3.97 21.96 2.72
C LEU A 66 -4.04 23.19 3.64
N PRO A 67 -3.66 23.13 4.93
CA PRO A 67 -3.63 24.31 5.79
C PRO A 67 -2.71 25.41 5.26
N LEU A 68 -1.53 25.05 4.75
CA LEU A 68 -0.59 25.99 4.14
C LEU A 68 -1.21 26.72 2.94
N TYR A 69 -1.85 26.00 2.02
CA TYR A 69 -2.43 26.60 0.82
C TYR A 69 -3.71 27.39 1.07
N ASN A 70 -4.55 26.96 2.02
CA ASN A 70 -5.71 27.75 2.43
C ASN A 70 -5.28 29.09 3.06
N ALA A 71 -4.31 29.06 3.97
CA ALA A 71 -3.77 30.29 4.56
C ALA A 71 -3.12 31.20 3.50
N ALA A 72 -2.38 30.62 2.54
CA ALA A 72 -1.77 31.37 1.46
C ALA A 72 -2.80 32.04 0.54
N ARG A 73 -3.89 31.34 0.19
CA ARG A 73 -5.00 31.90 -0.59
C ARG A 73 -5.62 33.12 0.08
N ASP A 74 -5.79 33.06 1.40
CA ASP A 74 -6.50 34.09 2.15
C ASP A 74 -5.64 35.37 2.35
N VAL A 75 -4.31 35.26 2.25
CA VAL A 75 -3.37 36.36 2.54
C VAL A 75 -2.70 36.91 1.29
N LEU A 76 -2.43 36.08 0.29
CA LEU A 76 -1.65 36.48 -0.88
C LEU A 76 -2.57 36.95 -2.02
N PRO A 77 -2.30 38.10 -2.65
CA PRO A 77 -3.08 38.60 -3.78
C PRO A 77 -2.69 37.89 -5.08
N LEU A 78 -2.69 36.56 -5.08
CA LEU A 78 -2.39 35.72 -6.24
C LEU A 78 -3.61 34.86 -6.59
N THR A 79 -3.78 34.58 -7.87
CA THR A 79 -4.85 33.72 -8.38
C THR A 79 -4.36 32.28 -8.53
N GLY A 80 -5.30 31.33 -8.71
CA GLY A 80 -4.97 29.92 -8.99
C GLY A 80 -4.87 29.00 -7.76
N PHE A 81 -5.01 29.54 -6.55
CA PHE A 81 -4.99 28.72 -5.33
C PHE A 81 -6.14 27.70 -5.27
N ASP A 82 -7.33 28.04 -5.78
CA ASP A 82 -8.47 27.11 -5.71
C ASP A 82 -8.25 25.87 -6.60
N GLU A 83 -7.62 26.03 -7.76
CA GLU A 83 -7.23 24.92 -8.63
C GLU A 83 -6.20 24.02 -7.94
N VAL A 84 -5.16 24.64 -7.37
CA VAL A 84 -4.13 23.97 -6.58
C VAL A 84 -4.76 23.16 -5.43
N ILE A 85 -5.61 23.79 -4.62
CA ILE A 85 -6.26 23.17 -3.47
C ILE A 85 -7.14 22.01 -3.92
N THR A 86 -7.85 22.18 -5.04
CA THR A 86 -8.66 21.11 -5.64
C THR A 86 -7.80 19.91 -6.03
N ASN A 87 -6.66 20.13 -6.67
CA ASN A 87 -5.75 19.05 -7.07
C ASN A 87 -5.13 18.33 -5.85
N VAL A 88 -4.74 19.08 -4.81
CA VAL A 88 -4.27 18.49 -3.54
C VAL A 88 -5.33 17.57 -2.92
N ARG A 89 -6.60 18.00 -2.91
CA ARG A 89 -7.72 17.17 -2.42
C ARG A 89 -7.94 15.93 -3.29
N GLN A 90 -7.78 16.03 -4.61
CA GLN A 90 -7.87 14.88 -5.51
C GLN A 90 -6.75 13.87 -5.26
N ASN A 91 -5.53 14.34 -5.00
CA ASN A 91 -4.41 13.48 -4.60
C ASN A 91 -4.71 12.75 -3.28
N ALA A 92 -5.22 13.46 -2.26
CA ALA A 92 -5.63 12.84 -0.99
C ALA A 92 -6.71 11.77 -1.19
N ALA A 93 -7.76 12.06 -1.98
CA ALA A 93 -8.80 11.09 -2.29
C ALA A 93 -8.27 9.88 -3.08
N THR A 94 -7.24 10.07 -3.91
CA THR A 94 -6.60 8.96 -4.64
C THR A 94 -5.80 8.07 -3.69
N TRP A 95 -5.09 8.66 -2.73
CA TRP A 95 -4.42 7.90 -1.68
C TRP A 95 -5.39 7.11 -0.81
N GLU A 96 -6.53 7.70 -0.45
CA GLU A 96 -7.58 7.04 0.33
C GLU A 96 -8.11 5.78 -0.40
N LYS A 97 -8.38 5.88 -1.70
CA LYS A 97 -8.77 4.73 -2.53
C LYS A 97 -7.70 3.64 -2.55
N ARG A 98 -6.41 4.01 -2.63
CA ARG A 98 -5.30 3.06 -2.59
C ARG A 98 -5.19 2.37 -1.23
N ALA A 99 -5.35 3.12 -0.14
CA ALA A 99 -5.34 2.58 1.22
C ALA A 99 -6.49 1.57 1.44
N GLN A 100 -7.69 1.89 0.93
CA GLN A 100 -8.84 0.98 0.97
C GLN A 100 -8.59 -0.28 0.15
N ALA A 101 -8.15 -0.16 -1.10
CA ALA A 101 -7.83 -1.32 -1.94
C ALA A 101 -6.75 -2.23 -1.31
N LYS A 102 -5.75 -1.65 -0.65
CA LYS A 102 -4.71 -2.40 0.09
C LYS A 102 -5.32 -3.18 1.27
N ASN A 103 -6.19 -2.54 2.05
CA ASN A 103 -6.89 -3.19 3.16
C ASN A 103 -7.80 -4.33 2.68
N ASP A 104 -8.57 -4.10 1.62
CA ASP A 104 -9.48 -5.10 1.05
C ASP A 104 -8.70 -6.32 0.50
N MET A 105 -7.54 -6.07 -0.13
CA MET A 105 -6.67 -7.16 -0.59
C MET A 105 -6.07 -7.94 0.58
N MET A 106 -5.71 -7.28 1.68
CA MET A 106 -5.22 -7.94 2.89
C MET A 106 -6.33 -8.72 3.63
N SER A 107 -7.59 -8.26 3.60
CA SER A 107 -8.72 -8.96 4.24
C SER A 107 -9.26 -10.12 3.41
N ASN A 108 -9.15 -10.05 2.08
CA ASN A 108 -9.68 -11.05 1.14
C ASN A 108 -8.59 -11.91 0.48
N ALA A 109 -7.36 -11.87 0.98
CA ALA A 109 -6.30 -12.76 0.50
C ALA A 109 -6.77 -14.21 0.65
N PRO A 110 -6.86 -15.01 -0.43
CA PRO A 110 -7.20 -16.41 -0.30
C PRO A 110 -6.16 -17.08 0.60
N ALA A 111 -6.57 -18.06 1.39
CA ALA A 111 -5.73 -18.88 2.28
C ALA A 111 -4.65 -19.71 1.54
N LEU A 112 -4.19 -19.26 0.38
CA LEU A 112 -3.24 -19.92 -0.52
C LEU A 112 -1.78 -19.85 -0.02
N LEU A 113 -1.52 -19.09 1.05
CA LEU A 113 -0.24 -19.05 1.76
C LEU A 113 -0.25 -19.87 3.06
N ALA A 114 -1.37 -20.49 3.43
CA ALA A 114 -1.38 -21.44 4.54
C ALA A 114 -0.65 -22.70 4.08
N ILE A 115 0.63 -22.83 4.44
CA ILE A 115 1.37 -24.07 4.28
C ILE A 115 0.57 -25.15 5.03
N PRO A 116 0.07 -26.21 4.35
CA PRO A 116 -0.64 -27.29 5.00
C PRO A 116 0.23 -27.87 6.12
N ALA A 117 -0.37 -28.25 7.26
CA ALA A 117 0.37 -28.79 8.40
C ALA A 117 1.24 -30.00 8.00
N THR A 118 0.81 -30.77 7.00
CA THR A 118 1.55 -31.89 6.42
C THR A 118 2.88 -31.49 5.76
N VAL A 119 2.95 -30.30 5.16
CA VAL A 119 4.19 -29.77 4.57
C VAL A 119 5.15 -29.31 5.66
N ALA A 120 4.63 -28.72 6.74
CA ALA A 120 5.46 -28.38 7.90
C ALA A 120 6.05 -29.64 8.57
N GLU A 121 5.28 -30.72 8.66
CA GLU A 121 5.69 -32.01 9.24
C GLU A 121 6.64 -32.80 8.31
N ALA A 122 6.46 -32.69 6.99
CA ALA A 122 7.38 -33.27 5.99
C ALA A 122 8.76 -32.59 5.99
N VAL A 123 8.81 -31.26 6.22
CA VAL A 123 10.07 -30.51 6.38
C VAL A 123 10.83 -30.96 7.64
N GLU A 124 10.14 -31.34 8.72
CA GLU A 124 10.78 -31.87 9.93
C GLU A 124 11.25 -33.33 9.78
N THR A 125 10.54 -34.14 8.99
CA THR A 125 10.81 -35.59 8.84
C THR A 125 11.67 -35.95 7.62
N GLY A 126 11.84 -35.02 6.68
CA GLY A 126 12.70 -35.17 5.51
C GLY A 126 12.13 -36.05 4.38
N ASP A 127 10.85 -36.44 4.46
CA ASP A 127 10.16 -37.17 3.38
C ASP A 127 9.23 -36.24 2.61
N GLU A 128 9.78 -35.59 1.58
CA GLU A 128 9.08 -34.57 0.79
C GLU A 128 8.09 -35.18 -0.23
N SER A 129 8.20 -36.48 -0.53
CA SER A 129 7.57 -37.11 -1.70
C SER A 129 6.04 -37.24 -1.60
N GLU A 130 5.53 -37.54 -0.40
CA GLU A 130 4.08 -37.64 -0.14
C GLU A 130 3.43 -36.26 -0.07
N ALA A 131 4.11 -35.27 0.52
CA ALA A 131 3.61 -33.91 0.67
C ALA A 131 3.38 -33.22 -0.70
N TYR A 132 4.31 -33.35 -1.64
CA TYR A 132 4.15 -32.79 -2.98
C TYR A 132 2.98 -33.44 -3.75
N THR A 133 2.78 -34.75 -3.56
CA THR A 133 1.72 -35.48 -4.26
C THR A 133 0.33 -35.02 -3.80
N GLU A 134 0.14 -34.85 -2.49
CA GLU A 134 -1.16 -34.46 -1.91
C GLU A 134 -1.54 -33.01 -2.29
N ILE A 135 -0.58 -32.08 -2.26
CA ILE A 135 -0.80 -30.68 -2.70
C ILE A 135 -1.26 -30.61 -4.16
N VAL A 136 -0.62 -31.38 -5.05
CA VAL A 136 -0.97 -31.38 -6.48
C VAL A 136 -2.39 -31.93 -6.70
N VAL A 137 -2.79 -32.94 -5.93
CA VAL A 137 -4.14 -33.52 -5.99
C VAL A 137 -5.20 -32.51 -5.52
N ASP A 138 -4.92 -31.76 -4.45
CA ASP A 138 -5.83 -30.73 -3.95
C ASP A 138 -5.95 -29.54 -4.93
N VAL A 139 -4.84 -29.10 -5.53
CA VAL A 139 -4.84 -28.04 -6.56
C VAL A 139 -5.63 -28.48 -7.81
N GLU A 140 -5.48 -29.74 -8.24
CA GLU A 140 -6.27 -30.28 -9.35
C GLU A 140 -7.76 -30.37 -9.00
N ASN A 141 -8.11 -30.80 -7.79
CA ASN A 141 -9.50 -30.93 -7.35
C ASN A 141 -10.18 -29.55 -7.20
N ASP A 142 -9.47 -28.54 -6.69
CA ASP A 142 -9.98 -27.16 -6.59
C ASP A 142 -10.17 -26.53 -7.98
N SER A 143 -9.22 -26.78 -8.90
CA SER A 143 -9.34 -26.37 -10.30
C SER A 143 -10.55 -27.00 -11.00
N LYS A 144 -10.83 -28.28 -10.72
CA LYS A 144 -12.01 -28.99 -11.23
C LYS A 144 -13.31 -28.45 -10.62
N ARG A 145 -13.35 -28.12 -9.32
CA ARG A 145 -14.53 -27.49 -8.67
C ARG A 145 -14.87 -26.13 -9.28
N LYS A 146 -13.86 -25.28 -9.47
CA LYS A 146 -14.04 -23.94 -10.08
C LYS A 146 -14.55 -24.00 -11.52
N GLN A 147 -14.12 -25.00 -12.31
CA GLN A 147 -14.67 -25.20 -13.66
C GLN A 147 -16.12 -25.70 -13.65
N VAL A 148 -16.49 -26.54 -12.68
CA VAL A 148 -17.88 -27.02 -12.55
C VAL A 148 -18.81 -25.88 -12.14
N GLU A 149 -18.39 -25.02 -11.20
CA GLU A 149 -19.17 -23.85 -10.77
C GLU A 149 -19.36 -22.81 -11.90
N SER A 150 -18.34 -22.59 -12.74
CA SER A 150 -18.44 -21.73 -13.92
C SER A 150 -19.40 -22.24 -14.99
N SER A 151 -19.65 -23.55 -15.08
CA SER A 151 -20.53 -24.15 -16.09
C SER A 151 -21.99 -24.32 -15.63
N ALA A 152 -22.24 -24.20 -14.31
CA ALA A 152 -23.59 -24.28 -13.74
C ALA A 152 -24.37 -22.96 -13.81
N SER A 153 -23.72 -21.82 -14.08
CA SER A 153 -24.36 -20.49 -14.06
C SER A 153 -25.17 -20.13 -15.32
N ASP A 154 -25.19 -20.98 -16.37
CA ASP A 154 -25.82 -20.67 -17.67
C ASP A 154 -27.10 -21.48 -17.97
N LYS A 155 -27.72 -22.09 -16.96
CA LYS A 155 -29.04 -22.73 -17.11
C LYS A 155 -29.96 -22.41 -15.95
N GLU A 156 -30.67 -21.30 -16.05
CA GLU A 156 -32.07 -21.21 -15.63
C GLU A 156 -32.83 -20.28 -16.59
N PRO A 157 -34.12 -20.54 -16.85
CA PRO A 157 -34.86 -20.08 -18.04
C PRO A 157 -35.31 -18.61 -18.02
#